data_AF-A0A4R6RLY9-F1
#
_entry.id   AF-A0A4R6RLY9-F1
#
_cell.length_a   1.000
_cell.length_b   1.000
_cell.length_c   1.000
_cell.angle_alpha   90.00
_cell.angle_beta   90.00
_cell.angle_gamma   90.00
#
_symmetry.space_group_name_H-M   'P 1'
#
loop_
_entity.id
_entity.type
_entity.pdbx_description
1 polymer ?
#
loop_
_entity_poly.entity_id
_entity_poly.type
_entity_poly.pdbx_seq_one_letter_code
_entity_poly.pdbx_strand_id
1 'polypeptide(L)'
;MRPILPALIVFIAWLAASPSAAQEWGCYDPRPGHPSDQEKADFVAAAGAAAVAAEKKYGVPAPAIAAMAIVESGYGWTRTALEAKNYFGWKYYSDRSAGGRAAYVLSCQPPEDINNKYVVFDSLEESVDFVAMKLSTLDYYHEASRAYRRTVAAGADPTEATRLWLERIANPYNWRPEAYVRSVTRVMNDPVRPSDALSAERNLFRLASLLHRNDPTAARPTVAPAVATVVPAASGAADALLEHALAKVKPWNGSCDAPETDRPGWEGFPVTLCRYSDVGAIVSTHMLNPDKTKLARWIATACRDAGAKKGVACVDYLVKEIQTASSMGVFPVSGYIPEPAGDGNYCFLFRDGVTITTARRPKQLPPASGGCDSDDHSDEAALKARKFARVASTTRYHYRVAGGLEDVGEDGDVRWLDVVRKLYQEAWTSDRNQLISAKAIAAKKAGVIE
;
A
#
# COMPACT_ATOMS: atom_id res chain seq x y z
N MET A 1 19.84 89.22 38.36
CA MET A 1 20.45 87.90 38.14
C MET A 1 19.42 87.00 37.49
N ARG A 2 19.61 86.65 36.21
CA ARG A 2 18.73 85.73 35.45
C ARG A 2 19.32 84.32 35.55
N PRO A 3 18.60 83.28 35.98
CA PRO A 3 19.05 81.92 35.81
C PRO A 3 18.57 81.38 34.45
N ILE A 4 19.49 80.69 33.80
CA ILE A 4 19.42 80.06 32.50
C ILE A 4 18.66 78.73 32.66
N LEU A 5 17.59 78.52 31.87
CA LEU A 5 16.95 77.21 31.71
C LEU A 5 17.82 76.34 30.78
N PRO A 6 18.16 75.08 31.14
CA PRO A 6 18.80 74.18 30.19
C PRO A 6 17.73 73.51 29.31
N ALA A 7 18.01 73.50 28.01
CA ALA A 7 17.21 72.81 26.99
C ALA A 7 17.32 71.29 27.16
N LEU A 8 16.17 70.62 27.33
CA LEU A 8 16.06 69.18 27.34
C LEU A 8 15.97 68.68 25.88
N ILE A 9 17.09 68.16 25.35
CA ILE A 9 17.12 67.49 24.06
C ILE A 9 16.55 66.08 24.25
N VAL A 10 15.35 65.83 23.72
CA VAL A 10 14.74 64.50 23.65
C VAL A 10 15.30 63.78 22.42
N PHE A 11 16.18 62.79 22.66
CA PHE A 11 16.57 61.82 21.64
C PHE A 11 15.44 60.82 21.45
N ILE A 12 14.65 60.98 20.39
CA ILE A 12 13.72 59.95 19.91
C ILE A 12 14.55 58.93 19.12
N ALA A 13 14.95 57.84 19.76
CA ALA A 13 15.54 56.70 19.08
C ALA A 13 14.46 56.00 18.24
N TRP A 14 14.48 56.22 16.93
CA TRP A 14 13.80 55.37 15.96
C TRP A 14 14.46 53.99 15.99
N LEU A 15 13.87 53.06 16.74
CA LEU A 15 14.14 51.63 16.58
C LEU A 15 13.53 51.21 15.24
N ALA A 16 14.33 51.25 14.19
CA ALA A 16 14.04 50.54 12.96
C ALA A 16 13.95 49.05 13.32
N ALA A 17 12.73 48.51 13.38
CA ALA A 17 12.51 47.08 13.47
C ALA A 17 13.18 46.45 12.24
N SER A 18 14.28 45.73 12.46
CA SER A 18 14.87 44.91 11.42
C SER A 18 13.79 43.93 10.94
N PRO A 19 13.56 43.78 9.62
CA PRO A 19 12.66 42.76 9.12
C PRO A 19 13.17 41.42 9.65
N SER A 20 12.35 40.72 10.44
CA SER A 20 12.70 39.39 10.92
C SER A 20 13.06 38.56 9.69
N ALA A 21 14.31 38.10 9.60
CA ALA A 21 14.71 37.11 8.63
C ALA A 21 13.65 36.00 8.68
N ALA A 22 12.90 35.82 7.59
CA ALA A 22 11.93 34.76 7.47
C ALA A 22 12.69 33.47 7.83
N GLN A 23 12.33 32.88 8.96
CA GLN A 23 13.11 31.81 9.57
C GLN A 23 13.30 30.72 8.51
N GLU A 24 14.56 30.48 8.10
CA GLU A 24 14.85 29.45 7.10
C GLU A 24 14.53 28.10 7.73
N TRP A 25 13.45 27.48 7.27
CA TRP A 25 13.08 26.11 7.60
C TRP A 25 12.68 25.38 6.32
N GLY A 26 12.83 24.06 6.32
CA GLY A 26 12.70 23.24 5.12
C GLY A 26 11.39 23.48 4.39
N CYS A 27 11.45 23.45 3.05
CA CYS A 27 10.36 23.96 2.22
C CYS A 27 9.04 23.17 2.38
N TYR A 28 9.16 21.90 2.73
CA TYR A 28 8.05 20.97 2.97
C TYR A 28 7.86 20.63 4.45
N ASP A 29 8.70 21.20 5.33
CA ASP A 29 8.63 20.92 6.76
C ASP A 29 7.56 21.78 7.43
N PRO A 30 6.90 21.26 8.48
CA PRO A 30 6.10 22.08 9.37
C PRO A 30 6.94 23.23 9.94
N ARG A 31 6.30 24.37 10.19
CA ARG A 31 6.93 25.51 10.86
C ARG A 31 7.61 25.07 12.16
N PRO A 32 8.89 25.44 12.40
CA PRO A 32 9.59 25.11 13.63
C PRO A 32 8.79 25.52 14.87
N GLY A 33 8.73 24.62 15.85
CA GLY A 33 7.92 24.80 17.06
C GLY A 33 6.46 24.35 16.92
N HIS A 34 6.01 23.98 15.71
CA HIS A 34 4.65 23.53 15.43
C HIS A 34 4.65 22.19 14.66
N PRO A 35 3.54 21.44 14.70
CA PRO A 35 2.40 21.60 15.63
C PRO A 35 2.72 21.10 17.04
N SER A 36 2.21 21.80 18.05
CA SER A 36 2.01 21.29 19.40
C SER A 36 0.97 20.17 19.43
N ASP A 37 0.91 19.40 20.53
CA ASP A 37 -0.07 18.31 20.65
C ASP A 37 -1.54 18.81 20.61
N GLN A 38 -1.80 20.03 21.10
CA GLN A 38 -3.13 20.65 21.00
C GLN A 38 -3.45 21.04 19.55
N GLU A 39 -2.51 21.66 18.83
CA GLU A 39 -2.71 22.02 17.42
C GLU A 39 -2.93 20.78 16.55
N LYS A 40 -2.25 19.66 16.84
CA LYS A 40 -2.55 18.38 16.19
C LYS A 40 -3.98 17.94 16.45
N ALA A 41 -4.42 17.95 17.71
CA ALA A 41 -5.77 17.55 18.07
C ALA A 41 -6.84 18.42 17.39
N ASP A 42 -6.64 19.74 17.37
CA ASP A 42 -7.55 20.70 16.73
C ASP A 42 -7.63 20.48 15.22
N PHE A 43 -6.46 20.30 14.57
CA PHE A 43 -6.41 20.01 13.14
C PHE A 43 -7.07 18.68 12.79
N VAL A 44 -6.85 17.63 13.60
CA VAL A 44 -7.48 16.32 13.43
C VAL A 44 -9.01 16.43 13.50
N ALA A 45 -9.53 17.22 14.44
CA ALA A 45 -10.97 17.44 14.57
C ALA A 45 -11.54 18.18 13.33
N ALA A 46 -10.89 19.26 12.89
CA ALA A 46 -11.32 20.04 11.73
C ALA A 46 -11.24 19.23 10.42
N ALA A 47 -10.10 18.57 10.16
CA ALA A 47 -9.91 17.72 8.99
C ALA A 47 -10.87 16.53 8.99
N GLY A 48 -11.13 15.93 10.16
CA GLY A 48 -12.11 14.85 10.31
C GLY A 48 -13.52 15.30 9.94
N ALA A 49 -13.97 16.46 10.43
CA ALA A 49 -15.29 17.00 10.10
C ALA A 49 -15.44 17.29 8.59
N ALA A 50 -14.44 17.93 7.98
CA ALA A 50 -14.42 18.17 6.54
C ALA A 50 -14.42 16.85 5.73
N ALA A 51 -13.63 15.87 6.16
CA ALA A 51 -13.53 14.57 5.48
C ALA A 51 -14.85 13.77 5.56
N VAL A 52 -15.58 13.83 6.68
CA VAL A 52 -16.91 13.22 6.79
C VAL A 52 -17.91 13.87 5.84
N ALA A 53 -17.89 15.20 5.71
CA ALA A 53 -18.74 15.90 4.74
C ALA A 53 -18.39 15.51 3.30
N ALA A 54 -17.10 15.41 2.97
CA ALA A 54 -16.61 14.98 1.67
C ALA A 54 -16.96 13.51 1.37
N GLU A 55 -16.86 12.60 2.35
CA GLU A 55 -17.28 11.21 2.21
C GLU A 55 -18.76 11.12 1.87
N LYS A 56 -19.62 11.87 2.56
CA LYS A 56 -21.06 11.92 2.27
C LYS A 56 -21.35 12.40 0.84
N LYS A 57 -20.58 13.37 0.34
CA LYS A 57 -20.80 13.99 -0.97
C LYS A 57 -20.22 13.19 -2.13
N TYR A 58 -19.02 12.64 -1.97
CA TYR A 58 -18.23 12.05 -3.05
C TYR A 58 -17.95 10.55 -2.88
N GLY A 59 -18.24 9.99 -1.70
CA GLY A 59 -18.02 8.59 -1.35
C GLY A 59 -16.55 8.18 -1.46
N VAL A 60 -15.67 9.04 -0.95
CA VAL A 60 -14.26 8.73 -0.65
C VAL A 60 -14.13 8.49 0.86
N PRO A 61 -13.24 7.61 1.33
CA PRO A 61 -13.16 7.27 2.76
C PRO A 61 -12.69 8.46 3.61
N ALA A 62 -13.53 8.91 4.55
CA ALA A 62 -13.18 10.00 5.45
C ALA A 62 -11.87 9.77 6.24
N PRO A 63 -11.56 8.55 6.76
CA PRO A 63 -10.31 8.34 7.49
C PRO A 63 -9.07 8.64 6.64
N ALA A 64 -9.08 8.19 5.38
CA ALA A 64 -7.93 8.41 4.50
C ALA A 64 -7.83 9.87 4.06
N ILE A 65 -8.95 10.53 3.74
CA ILE A 65 -8.92 11.94 3.35
C ILE A 65 -8.39 12.83 4.49
N ALA A 66 -8.86 12.61 5.72
CA ALA A 66 -8.33 13.33 6.89
C ALA A 66 -6.84 13.02 7.12
N ALA A 67 -6.43 11.75 7.01
CA ALA A 67 -5.03 11.36 7.18
C ALA A 67 -4.11 11.94 6.11
N MET A 68 -4.56 11.96 4.85
CA MET A 68 -3.83 12.60 3.74
C MET A 68 -3.65 14.09 4.02
N ALA A 69 -4.70 14.81 4.43
CA ALA A 69 -4.58 16.21 4.80
C ALA A 69 -3.56 16.42 5.92
N ILE A 70 -3.54 15.56 6.95
CA ILE A 70 -2.57 15.63 8.05
C ILE A 70 -1.14 15.43 7.56
N VAL A 71 -0.89 14.38 6.77
CA VAL A 71 0.46 14.03 6.26
C VAL A 71 0.99 15.13 5.35
N GLU A 72 0.19 15.58 4.39
CA GLU A 72 0.64 16.51 3.34
C GLU A 72 0.80 17.94 3.84
N SER A 73 0.06 18.32 4.88
CA SER A 73 0.09 19.68 5.44
C SER A 73 0.91 19.81 6.72
N GLY A 74 1.42 18.71 7.28
CA GLY A 74 2.06 18.73 8.58
C GLY A 74 1.12 19.28 9.67
N TYR A 75 -0.13 18.84 9.67
CA TYR A 75 -1.21 19.38 10.51
C TYR A 75 -1.52 20.88 10.26
N GLY A 76 -1.41 21.32 9.01
CA GLY A 76 -1.70 22.70 8.61
C GLY A 76 -0.53 23.67 8.74
N TRP A 77 0.68 23.19 9.07
CA TRP A 77 1.84 24.04 9.38
C TRP A 77 2.93 24.07 8.29
N THR A 78 2.72 23.41 7.15
CA THR A 78 3.57 23.61 5.97
C THR A 78 3.27 24.97 5.32
N ARG A 79 4.23 25.50 4.55
CA ARG A 79 4.06 26.79 3.85
C ARG A 79 2.86 26.79 2.90
N THR A 80 2.64 25.69 2.17
CA THR A 80 1.47 25.56 1.28
C THR A 80 0.15 25.56 2.05
N ALA A 81 0.12 24.98 3.26
CA ALA A 81 -1.07 25.00 4.10
C ALA A 81 -1.32 26.39 4.70
N LEU A 82 -0.29 27.08 5.16
CA LEU A 82 -0.40 28.41 5.77
C LEU A 82 -0.74 29.50 4.75
N GLU A 83 -0.04 29.52 3.61
CA GLU A 83 -0.12 30.62 2.63
C GLU A 83 -1.17 30.40 1.56
N ALA A 84 -1.47 29.14 1.21
CA ALA A 84 -2.40 28.80 0.14
C ALA A 84 -3.60 27.97 0.61
N LYS A 85 -3.68 27.65 1.91
CA LYS A 85 -4.70 26.75 2.49
C LYS A 85 -4.80 25.43 1.72
N ASN A 86 -3.66 24.99 1.18
CA ASN A 86 -3.56 23.78 0.38
C ASN A 86 -2.99 22.66 1.26
N TYR A 87 -3.90 21.87 1.82
CA TYR A 87 -3.59 20.84 2.81
C TYR A 87 -3.19 19.50 2.19
N PHE A 88 -3.14 19.41 0.86
CA PHE A 88 -2.83 18.18 0.12
C PHE A 88 -1.63 18.32 -0.81
N GLY A 89 -1.01 19.50 -0.86
CA GLY A 89 0.04 19.81 -1.84
C GLY A 89 -0.46 19.73 -3.29
N TRP A 90 -1.74 19.97 -3.55
CA TRP A 90 -2.33 19.79 -4.87
C TRP A 90 -1.77 20.79 -5.89
N LYS A 91 -1.14 20.27 -6.95
CA LYS A 91 -0.42 21.08 -7.95
C LYS A 91 -1.38 21.86 -8.85
N TYR A 92 -0.95 23.06 -9.23
CA TYR A 92 -1.62 23.88 -10.25
C TYR A 92 -0.98 23.62 -11.62
N TYR A 93 -1.72 22.96 -12.52
CA TYR A 93 -1.28 22.74 -13.90
C TYR A 93 -1.93 23.74 -14.88
N SER A 94 -3.18 24.10 -14.63
CA SER A 94 -3.97 25.04 -15.43
C SER A 94 -5.18 25.54 -14.65
N ASP A 95 -5.73 26.68 -15.07
CA ASP A 95 -6.95 27.27 -14.50
C ASP A 95 -8.12 26.27 -14.50
N ARG A 96 -8.32 25.58 -15.63
CA ARG A 96 -9.32 24.50 -15.75
C ARG A 96 -9.08 23.37 -14.75
N SER A 97 -7.84 22.91 -14.57
CA SER A 97 -7.55 21.83 -13.62
C SER A 97 -7.77 22.25 -12.16
N ALA A 98 -7.55 23.53 -11.85
CA ALA A 98 -7.74 24.15 -10.53
C ALA A 98 -9.21 24.55 -10.27
N GLY A 99 -10.08 24.43 -11.28
CA GLY A 99 -11.48 24.83 -11.17
C GLY A 99 -11.64 26.34 -11.01
N GLY A 100 -10.84 27.14 -11.73
CA GLY A 100 -10.89 28.60 -11.69
C GLY A 100 -10.15 29.26 -10.52
N ARG A 101 -9.41 28.48 -9.72
CA ARG A 101 -8.70 28.97 -8.52
C ARG A 101 -7.36 29.59 -8.88
N ALA A 102 -6.89 30.50 -8.02
CA ALA A 102 -5.56 31.08 -8.12
C ALA A 102 -4.44 30.05 -7.88
N ALA A 103 -3.22 30.42 -8.28
CA ALA A 103 -2.01 29.65 -8.03
C ALA A 103 -1.11 30.36 -7.00
N TYR A 104 -0.52 29.58 -6.10
CA TYR A 104 0.54 30.00 -5.19
C TYR A 104 1.87 29.40 -5.64
N VAL A 105 2.94 30.20 -5.62
CA VAL A 105 4.30 29.76 -5.98
C VAL A 105 5.09 29.53 -4.69
N LEU A 106 5.53 28.31 -4.46
CA LEU A 106 6.36 27.97 -3.32
C LEU A 106 7.82 28.38 -3.58
N SER A 107 8.22 29.54 -3.06
CA SER A 107 9.50 30.19 -3.39
C SER A 107 10.75 29.49 -2.88
N CYS A 108 10.63 28.68 -1.81
CA CYS A 108 11.74 27.90 -1.25
C CYS A 108 12.00 26.58 -1.99
N GLN A 109 11.18 26.25 -3.00
CA GLN A 109 11.27 24.98 -3.70
C GLN A 109 12.55 24.96 -4.55
N PRO A 110 13.34 23.88 -4.53
CA PRO A 110 14.57 23.80 -5.31
C PRO A 110 14.30 23.99 -6.81
N PRO A 111 15.19 24.70 -7.56
CA PRO A 111 15.00 24.98 -8.98
C PRO A 111 14.78 23.73 -9.85
N GLU A 112 15.30 22.57 -9.42
CA GLU A 112 15.14 21.27 -10.07
C GLU A 112 13.71 20.70 -10.00
N ASP A 113 12.88 21.11 -9.04
CA ASP A 113 11.44 20.79 -9.03
C ASP A 113 10.67 21.89 -9.77
N ILE A 114 10.55 21.69 -11.09
CA ILE A 114 9.93 22.62 -12.04
C ILE A 114 8.44 22.90 -11.77
N ASN A 115 7.78 22.12 -10.91
CA ASN A 115 6.34 22.23 -10.62
C ASN A 115 6.11 22.86 -9.24
N ASN A 116 6.50 24.12 -9.06
CA ASN A 116 6.39 24.85 -7.79
C ASN A 116 5.06 25.60 -7.58
N LYS A 117 4.07 25.38 -8.46
CA LYS A 117 2.75 26.01 -8.39
C LYS A 117 1.73 25.10 -7.73
N TYR A 118 1.01 25.63 -6.76
CA TYR A 118 -0.01 24.93 -5.98
C TYR A 118 -1.33 25.67 -6.07
N VAL A 119 -2.44 24.95 -6.00
CA VAL A 119 -3.79 25.57 -6.01
C VAL A 119 -4.00 26.33 -4.70
N VAL A 120 -4.59 27.52 -4.76
CA VAL A 120 -5.02 28.31 -3.59
C VAL A 120 -6.45 27.96 -3.24
N PHE A 121 -6.72 27.76 -1.95
CA PHE A 121 -8.05 27.55 -1.39
C PHE A 121 -8.40 28.64 -0.37
N ASP A 122 -9.68 28.78 -0.06
CA ASP A 122 -10.23 29.69 0.94
C ASP A 122 -10.27 29.07 2.34
N SER A 123 -10.31 27.74 2.44
CA SER A 123 -10.34 27.03 3.73
C SER A 123 -9.90 25.56 3.62
N LEU A 124 -9.74 24.90 4.78
CA LEU A 124 -9.52 23.46 4.88
C LEU A 124 -10.68 22.67 4.28
N GLU A 125 -11.91 23.07 4.57
CA GLU A 125 -13.12 22.43 4.06
C GLU A 125 -13.16 22.49 2.52
N GLU A 126 -12.80 23.63 1.93
CA GLU A 126 -12.77 23.77 0.48
C GLU A 126 -11.66 22.92 -0.15
N SER A 127 -10.47 22.89 0.46
CA SER A 127 -9.36 22.05 0.01
C SER A 127 -9.74 20.57 0.05
N VAL A 128 -10.36 20.12 1.14
CA VAL A 128 -10.87 18.75 1.31
C VAL A 128 -11.96 18.42 0.32
N ASP A 129 -12.96 19.31 0.13
CA ASP A 129 -14.05 19.10 -0.85
C ASP A 129 -13.51 18.97 -2.28
N PHE A 130 -12.58 19.85 -2.66
CA PHE A 130 -11.97 19.83 -3.98
C PHE A 130 -11.16 18.55 -4.22
N VAL A 131 -10.29 18.16 -3.29
CA VAL A 131 -9.44 16.97 -3.46
C VAL A 131 -10.29 15.69 -3.43
N ALA A 132 -11.31 15.61 -2.56
CA ALA A 132 -12.25 14.50 -2.55
C ALA A 132 -13.02 14.38 -3.88
N MET A 133 -13.51 15.50 -4.43
CA MET A 133 -14.12 15.54 -5.76
C MET A 133 -13.13 14.99 -6.81
N LYS A 134 -11.88 15.47 -6.83
CA LYS A 134 -10.85 15.02 -7.78
C LYS A 134 -10.60 13.51 -7.67
N LEU A 135 -10.43 13.00 -6.46
CA LEU A 135 -10.23 11.56 -6.20
C LEU A 135 -11.45 10.70 -6.54
N SER A 136 -12.65 11.30 -6.56
CA SER A 136 -13.89 10.59 -6.94
C SER A 136 -14.21 10.64 -8.44
N THR A 137 -13.61 11.55 -9.21
CA THR A 137 -14.00 11.84 -10.60
C THR A 137 -12.91 11.66 -11.63
N LEU A 138 -11.64 11.83 -11.28
CA LEU A 138 -10.54 11.69 -12.24
C LEU A 138 -10.30 10.22 -12.59
N ASP A 139 -10.02 9.95 -13.87
CA ASP A 139 -9.91 8.59 -14.42
C ASP A 139 -8.98 7.68 -13.61
N TYR A 140 -7.85 8.22 -13.17
CA TYR A 140 -6.82 7.49 -12.43
C TYR A 140 -7.17 7.19 -10.96
N TYR A 141 -8.21 7.82 -10.38
CA TYR A 141 -8.62 7.60 -8.99
C TYR A 141 -10.04 7.09 -8.82
N HIS A 142 -10.95 7.44 -9.74
CA HIS A 142 -12.38 7.25 -9.55
C HIS A 142 -12.77 5.78 -9.32
N GLU A 143 -12.03 4.83 -9.90
CA GLU A 143 -12.25 3.40 -9.70
C GLU A 143 -11.97 2.93 -8.28
N ALA A 144 -10.93 3.48 -7.64
CA ALA A 144 -10.67 3.20 -6.22
C ALA A 144 -11.86 3.65 -5.38
N SER A 145 -12.34 4.88 -5.62
CA SER A 145 -13.49 5.47 -4.93
C SER A 145 -14.80 4.71 -5.18
N ARG A 146 -15.04 4.24 -6.42
CA ARG A 146 -16.16 3.33 -6.73
C ARG A 146 -16.05 2.00 -6.00
N ALA A 147 -14.86 1.39 -6.00
CA ALA A 147 -14.62 0.12 -5.32
C ALA A 147 -14.83 0.24 -3.81
N TYR A 148 -14.38 1.33 -3.19
CA TYR A 148 -14.64 1.64 -1.78
C TYR A 148 -16.13 1.65 -1.49
N ARG A 149 -16.92 2.45 -2.23
CA ARG A 149 -18.38 2.53 -2.04
C ARG A 149 -19.06 1.17 -2.17
N ARG A 150 -18.72 0.40 -3.20
CA ARG A 150 -19.28 -0.95 -3.40
C ARG A 150 -18.95 -1.88 -2.25
N THR A 151 -17.70 -1.82 -1.77
CA THR A 151 -17.19 -2.69 -0.70
C THR A 151 -17.90 -2.38 0.63
N VAL A 152 -18.05 -1.11 0.98
CA VAL A 152 -18.78 -0.68 2.18
C VAL A 152 -20.27 -0.98 2.07
N ALA A 153 -20.90 -0.71 0.91
CA ALA A 153 -22.31 -1.04 0.69
C ALA A 153 -22.61 -2.54 0.78
N ALA A 154 -21.61 -3.40 0.52
CA ALA A 154 -21.70 -4.85 0.69
C ALA A 154 -21.45 -5.32 2.14
N GLY A 155 -21.34 -4.40 3.10
CA GLY A 155 -21.16 -4.71 4.53
C GLY A 155 -19.74 -5.10 4.93
N ALA A 156 -18.73 -4.82 4.10
CA ALA A 156 -17.34 -5.05 4.47
C ALA A 156 -16.87 -4.07 5.56
N ASP A 157 -15.83 -4.47 6.31
CA ASP A 157 -15.19 -3.61 7.31
C ASP A 157 -14.67 -2.31 6.65
N PRO A 158 -15.19 -1.13 7.07
CA PRO A 158 -14.75 0.15 6.53
C PRO A 158 -13.25 0.42 6.73
N THR A 159 -12.63 -0.17 7.76
CA THR A 159 -11.19 -0.07 8.02
C THR A 159 -10.40 -0.63 6.85
N GLU A 160 -10.71 -1.87 6.48
CA GLU A 160 -10.03 -2.57 5.39
C GLU A 160 -10.37 -1.96 4.03
N ALA A 161 -11.64 -1.62 3.81
CA ALA A 161 -12.07 -0.93 2.59
C ALA A 161 -11.29 0.38 2.37
N THR A 162 -11.04 1.13 3.44
CA THR A 162 -10.27 2.37 3.42
C THR A 162 -8.79 2.13 3.08
N ARG A 163 -8.17 1.11 3.68
CA ARG A 163 -6.75 0.77 3.40
C ARG A 163 -6.54 0.36 1.94
N LEU A 164 -7.45 -0.44 1.39
CA LEU A 164 -7.39 -0.83 -0.03
C LEU A 164 -7.60 0.33 -0.97
N TRP A 165 -8.51 1.25 -0.62
CA TRP A 165 -8.69 2.48 -1.37
C TRP A 165 -7.38 3.28 -1.42
N LEU A 166 -6.71 3.42 -0.28
CA LEU A 166 -5.43 4.13 -0.19
C LEU A 166 -4.34 3.45 -1.02
N GLU A 167 -4.19 2.13 -0.94
CA GLU A 167 -3.23 1.37 -1.75
C GLU A 167 -3.41 1.61 -3.26
N ARG A 168 -4.65 1.74 -3.71
CA ARG A 168 -4.99 1.94 -5.14
C ARG A 168 -4.67 3.33 -5.65
N ILE A 169 -4.91 4.36 -4.83
CA ILE A 169 -4.64 5.74 -5.25
C ILE A 169 -3.15 6.11 -5.12
N ALA A 170 -2.39 5.39 -4.30
CA ALA A 170 -1.04 5.81 -3.92
C ALA A 170 -0.07 5.96 -5.09
N ASN A 171 -0.07 5.03 -6.06
CA ASN A 171 0.87 5.06 -7.20
C ASN A 171 0.69 6.31 -8.09
N PRO A 172 -0.54 6.63 -8.58
CA PRO A 172 -0.74 7.88 -9.32
C PRO A 172 -0.65 9.15 -8.46
N TYR A 173 -0.82 9.05 -7.13
CA TYR A 173 -0.85 10.20 -6.24
C TYR A 173 0.54 10.63 -5.74
N ASN A 174 1.41 9.69 -5.42
CA ASN A 174 2.70 9.95 -4.79
C ASN A 174 3.81 9.13 -5.45
N TRP A 175 4.97 9.76 -5.69
CA TRP A 175 6.13 9.15 -6.32
C TRP A 175 6.80 8.03 -5.47
N ARG A 176 6.48 7.93 -4.17
CA ARG A 176 6.86 6.82 -3.28
C ARG A 176 5.61 6.14 -2.70
N PRO A 177 4.84 5.41 -3.50
CA PRO A 177 3.52 4.94 -3.08
C PRO A 177 3.54 4.08 -1.81
N GLU A 178 4.53 3.19 -1.64
CA GLU A 178 4.62 2.35 -0.45
C GLU A 178 4.94 3.14 0.82
N ALA A 179 5.84 4.12 0.73
CA ALA A 179 6.16 4.99 1.85
C ALA A 179 4.95 5.85 2.20
N TYR A 180 4.24 6.33 1.19
CA TYR A 180 3.02 7.11 1.36
C TYR A 180 1.91 6.32 2.06
N VAL A 181 1.60 5.11 1.58
CA VAL A 181 0.61 4.21 2.20
C VAL A 181 0.96 3.96 3.67
N ARG A 182 2.24 3.70 3.98
CA ARG A 182 2.69 3.53 5.38
C ARG A 182 2.44 4.78 6.21
N SER A 183 2.87 5.95 5.76
CA SER A 183 2.72 7.21 6.50
C SER A 183 1.24 7.55 6.76
N VAL A 184 0.40 7.49 5.73
CA VAL A 184 -1.04 7.77 5.86
C VAL A 184 -1.72 6.73 6.74
N THR A 185 -1.34 5.44 6.64
CA THR A 185 -1.88 4.39 7.53
C THR A 185 -1.52 4.61 8.98
N ARG A 186 -0.28 5.02 9.29
CA ARG A 186 0.13 5.34 10.66
C ARG A 186 -0.67 6.49 11.25
N VAL A 187 -0.99 7.50 10.45
CA VAL A 187 -1.87 8.62 10.85
C VAL A 187 -3.32 8.16 11.01
N MET A 188 -3.85 7.30 10.13
CA MET A 188 -5.19 6.71 10.32
C MET A 188 -5.28 5.91 11.62
N ASN A 189 -4.22 5.19 11.97
CA ASN A 189 -4.15 4.39 13.17
C ASN A 189 -4.06 5.24 14.46
N ASP A 190 -3.27 6.31 14.45
CA ASP A 190 -3.23 7.30 15.53
C ASP A 190 -2.86 8.69 14.98
N PRO A 191 -3.83 9.60 14.83
CA PRO A 191 -3.60 10.84 14.14
C PRO A 191 -2.86 11.88 14.99
N VAL A 192 -2.70 11.70 16.30
CA VAL A 192 -1.91 12.60 17.16
C VAL A 192 -0.49 12.07 17.36
N ARG A 193 -0.34 10.73 17.40
CA ARG A 193 0.94 10.03 17.56
C ARG A 193 1.06 8.89 16.55
N PRO A 194 1.35 9.17 15.26
CA PRO A 194 1.30 8.19 14.18
C PRO A 194 2.09 6.92 14.47
N SER A 195 1.41 5.77 14.40
CA SER A 195 1.96 4.48 14.82
C SER A 195 1.45 3.32 13.96
N ASP A 196 2.22 2.24 13.88
CA ASP A 196 1.77 1.03 13.17
C ASP A 196 0.62 0.32 13.90
N ALA A 197 0.48 0.54 15.21
CA ALA A 197 -0.61 0.01 16.02
C ALA A 197 -1.87 0.89 15.91
N LEU A 198 -3.01 0.24 15.72
CA LEU A 198 -4.31 0.91 15.72
C LEU A 198 -4.64 1.42 17.14
N SER A 199 -4.73 2.73 17.32
CA SER A 199 -5.11 3.32 18.61
C SER A 199 -6.56 2.97 18.94
N ALA A 200 -6.80 2.38 20.10
CA ALA A 200 -8.15 2.07 20.57
C ALA A 200 -9.02 3.32 20.64
N GLU A 201 -8.44 4.47 20.99
CA GLU A 201 -9.16 5.71 21.32
C GLU A 201 -9.11 6.78 20.23
N ARG A 202 -8.02 6.87 19.46
CA ARG A 202 -7.78 8.04 18.60
C ARG A 202 -7.86 7.76 17.11
N ASN A 203 -8.04 6.51 16.69
CA ASN A 203 -7.97 6.18 15.27
C ASN A 203 -9.03 6.90 14.41
N LEU A 204 -8.65 7.23 13.18
CA LEU A 204 -9.53 7.92 12.22
C LEU A 204 -10.57 6.99 11.62
N PHE A 205 -10.45 5.66 11.73
CA PHE A 205 -11.48 4.74 11.23
C PHE A 205 -12.83 4.91 11.94
N ARG A 206 -12.84 5.55 13.11
CA ARG A 206 -14.07 6.02 13.77
C ARG A 206 -14.88 7.03 12.93
N LEU A 207 -14.21 7.74 12.01
CA LEU A 207 -14.85 8.63 11.03
C LEU A 207 -15.60 7.84 9.95
N ALA A 208 -15.09 6.65 9.60
CA ALA A 208 -15.78 5.79 8.66
C ALA A 208 -17.13 5.40 9.28
N SER A 209 -18.20 5.88 8.67
CA SER A 209 -19.58 5.50 8.97
C SER A 209 -20.23 6.09 10.24
N LEU A 210 -20.33 7.42 10.31
CA LEU A 210 -21.55 8.05 10.87
C LEU A 210 -22.77 7.89 9.95
N LEU A 211 -22.59 7.47 8.69
CA LEU A 211 -23.67 7.17 7.73
C LEU A 211 -24.34 5.79 7.89
N HIS A 212 -23.76 4.87 8.68
CA HIS A 212 -24.26 3.49 8.81
C HIS A 212 -24.65 3.08 10.23
N ARG A 213 -24.62 4.00 11.22
CA ARG A 213 -25.02 3.69 12.61
C ARG A 213 -26.51 3.91 12.93
N ASN A 214 -27.33 4.31 11.96
CA ASN A 214 -28.75 4.61 12.18
C ASN A 214 -29.71 3.53 11.66
N ASP A 215 -29.39 2.25 11.87
CA ASP A 215 -30.42 1.20 11.80
C ASP A 215 -30.23 0.15 12.91
N PRO A 216 -30.88 0.32 14.07
CA PRO A 216 -30.82 -0.63 15.18
C PRO A 216 -31.52 -1.97 14.89
N THR A 217 -32.15 -2.13 13.72
CA THR A 217 -33.01 -3.28 13.39
C THR A 217 -32.41 -4.28 12.41
N ALA A 218 -31.20 -4.06 11.90
CA ALA A 218 -30.53 -5.03 11.04
C ALA A 218 -29.98 -6.22 11.87
N ALA A 219 -30.85 -7.19 12.17
CA ALA A 219 -30.44 -8.49 12.66
C ALA A 219 -29.36 -9.08 11.74
N ARG A 220 -28.23 -9.50 12.33
CA ARG A 220 -27.17 -10.22 11.62
C ARG A 220 -27.78 -11.44 10.91
N PRO A 221 -27.66 -11.56 9.57
CA PRO A 221 -28.01 -12.81 8.92
C PRO A 221 -26.99 -13.87 9.35
N THR A 222 -27.48 -14.91 10.01
CA THR A 222 -26.73 -16.14 10.30
C THR A 222 -26.56 -16.85 8.97
N VAL A 223 -25.40 -16.67 8.33
CA VAL A 223 -25.07 -17.43 7.12
C VAL A 223 -24.60 -18.80 7.55
N ALA A 224 -25.47 -19.80 7.37
CA ALA A 224 -25.09 -21.21 7.41
C ALA A 224 -24.09 -21.51 6.26
N PRO A 225 -23.17 -22.48 6.43
CA PRO A 225 -22.15 -22.76 5.43
C PRO A 225 -22.81 -23.37 4.19
N ALA A 226 -22.83 -22.62 3.09
CA ALA A 226 -23.17 -23.16 1.79
C ALA A 226 -21.97 -23.97 1.28
N VAL A 227 -22.07 -25.29 1.36
CA VAL A 227 -21.25 -26.21 0.56
C VAL A 227 -21.63 -25.97 -0.90
N ALA A 228 -20.76 -25.26 -1.63
CA ALA A 228 -20.96 -25.02 -3.04
C ALA A 228 -20.76 -26.33 -3.81
N THR A 229 -21.87 -26.94 -4.24
CA THR A 229 -21.86 -27.97 -5.29
C THR A 229 -21.39 -27.34 -6.60
N VAL A 230 -20.23 -27.79 -7.07
CA VAL A 230 -19.63 -27.41 -8.35
C VAL A 230 -20.49 -27.96 -9.48
N VAL A 231 -21.11 -27.06 -10.25
CA VAL A 231 -21.66 -27.39 -11.57
C VAL A 231 -20.49 -27.43 -12.56
N PRO A 232 -20.31 -28.48 -13.38
CA PRO A 232 -19.22 -28.51 -14.35
C PRO A 232 -19.51 -27.51 -15.46
N ALA A 233 -18.67 -26.49 -15.59
CA ALA A 233 -18.69 -25.58 -16.73
C ALA A 233 -18.19 -26.31 -17.99
N ALA A 234 -18.83 -26.02 -19.13
CA ALA A 234 -18.50 -26.59 -20.44
C ALA A 234 -16.99 -26.48 -20.76
N SER A 235 -16.40 -27.59 -21.19
CA SER A 235 -14.94 -27.77 -21.39
C SER A 235 -14.28 -26.72 -22.28
N GLY A 236 -14.98 -26.19 -23.30
CA GLY A 236 -14.39 -25.27 -24.27
C GLY A 236 -13.91 -23.92 -23.72
N ALA A 237 -14.55 -23.38 -22.67
CA ALA A 237 -14.10 -22.12 -22.05
C ALA A 237 -12.93 -22.33 -21.08
N ALA A 238 -12.84 -23.52 -20.47
CA ALA A 238 -11.73 -23.88 -19.59
C ALA A 238 -10.43 -24.04 -20.39
N ASP A 239 -10.53 -24.59 -21.59
CA ASP A 239 -9.40 -24.76 -22.51
C ASP A 239 -8.89 -23.42 -23.04
N ALA A 240 -9.79 -22.49 -23.41
CA ALA A 240 -9.39 -21.17 -23.92
C ALA A 240 -8.57 -20.33 -22.92
N LEU A 241 -8.91 -20.37 -21.63
CA LEU A 241 -8.14 -19.65 -20.60
C LEU A 241 -6.77 -20.29 -20.35
N LEU A 242 -6.70 -21.61 -20.39
CA LEU A 242 -5.45 -22.34 -20.25
C LEU A 242 -4.51 -22.05 -21.43
N GLU A 243 -5.02 -22.08 -22.66
CA GLU A 243 -4.24 -21.74 -23.86
C GLU A 243 -3.72 -20.30 -23.81
N HIS A 244 -4.56 -19.34 -23.40
CA HIS A 244 -4.12 -17.95 -23.24
C HIS A 244 -3.05 -17.82 -22.16
N ALA A 245 -3.19 -18.51 -21.02
CA ALA A 245 -2.19 -18.52 -19.97
C ALA A 245 -0.87 -19.16 -20.46
N LEU A 246 -0.93 -20.28 -21.19
CA LEU A 246 0.23 -20.94 -21.80
C LEU A 246 0.95 -20.02 -22.79
N ALA A 247 0.24 -19.19 -23.53
CA ALA A 247 0.86 -18.22 -24.44
C ALA A 247 1.61 -17.09 -23.70
N LYS A 248 1.17 -16.74 -22.48
CA LYS A 248 1.65 -15.57 -21.74
C LYS A 248 2.67 -15.88 -20.65
N VAL A 249 2.56 -17.05 -20.01
CA VAL A 249 3.51 -17.50 -18.99
C VAL A 249 4.86 -17.73 -19.65
N LYS A 250 5.88 -17.05 -19.10
CA LYS A 250 7.27 -17.24 -19.51
C LYS A 250 7.93 -18.19 -18.51
N PRO A 251 8.69 -19.21 -18.98
CA PRO A 251 9.44 -20.07 -18.09
C PRO A 251 10.54 -19.27 -17.41
N TRP A 252 10.77 -19.53 -16.12
CA TRP A 252 11.96 -19.05 -15.43
C TRP A 252 13.21 -19.72 -16.03
N ASN A 253 14.30 -18.97 -16.16
CA ASN A 253 15.44 -19.31 -17.01
C ASN A 253 16.78 -19.43 -16.26
N GLY A 254 16.76 -19.78 -14.96
CA GLY A 254 17.99 -20.08 -14.21
C GLY A 254 18.42 -21.54 -14.31
N SER A 255 19.60 -21.83 -13.76
CA SER A 255 20.17 -23.18 -13.69
C SER A 255 19.88 -23.78 -12.33
N CYS A 256 19.41 -25.03 -12.27
CA CYS A 256 19.21 -25.72 -11.00
C CYS A 256 19.87 -27.10 -11.02
N ASP A 257 20.27 -27.53 -9.84
CA ASP A 257 20.79 -28.87 -9.59
C ASP A 257 19.66 -29.92 -9.64
N ALA A 258 20.04 -31.18 -9.44
CA ALA A 258 19.07 -32.27 -9.32
C ALA A 258 18.12 -32.03 -8.12
N PRO A 259 16.86 -32.49 -8.20
CA PRO A 259 15.90 -32.32 -7.11
C PRO A 259 16.29 -33.14 -5.87
N GLU A 260 16.13 -32.51 -4.70
CA GLU A 260 16.22 -33.07 -3.36
C GLU A 260 14.80 -33.24 -2.80
N THR A 261 14.53 -34.36 -2.13
CA THR A 261 13.19 -34.70 -1.63
C THR A 261 13.10 -34.89 -0.13
N ASP A 262 14.20 -34.70 0.60
CA ASP A 262 14.33 -34.90 2.04
C ASP A 262 14.52 -33.57 2.80
N ARG A 263 14.25 -32.45 2.12
CA ARG A 263 14.40 -31.12 2.71
C ARG A 263 13.39 -30.90 3.84
N PRO A 264 13.83 -30.42 5.03
CA PRO A 264 12.94 -30.19 6.16
C PRO A 264 11.72 -29.31 5.84
N GLY A 265 10.54 -29.84 6.16
CA GLY A 265 9.25 -29.18 5.90
C GLY A 265 8.78 -29.26 4.45
N TRP A 266 9.58 -29.83 3.54
CA TRP A 266 9.28 -30.03 2.11
C TRP A 266 9.55 -31.47 1.66
N GLU A 267 9.45 -32.42 2.59
CA GLU A 267 9.68 -33.83 2.34
C GLU A 267 8.71 -34.36 1.26
N GLY A 268 9.27 -35.09 0.28
CA GLY A 268 8.54 -35.60 -0.87
C GLY A 268 8.28 -34.60 -2.00
N PHE A 269 8.67 -33.32 -1.85
CA PHE A 269 8.59 -32.32 -2.91
C PHE A 269 9.95 -32.17 -3.61
N PRO A 270 10.00 -31.99 -4.95
CA PRO A 270 11.24 -31.92 -5.71
C PRO A 270 11.88 -30.53 -5.62
N VAL A 271 12.42 -30.19 -4.44
CA VAL A 271 13.10 -28.90 -4.22
C VAL A 271 14.45 -28.94 -4.91
N THR A 272 14.81 -27.88 -5.63
CA THR A 272 16.09 -27.80 -6.34
C THR A 272 16.90 -26.60 -5.84
N LEU A 273 18.22 -26.76 -5.68
CA LEU A 273 19.12 -25.63 -5.51
C LEU A 273 19.32 -24.94 -6.86
N CYS A 274 18.97 -23.65 -6.94
CA CYS A 274 18.95 -22.89 -8.17
C CYS A 274 19.94 -21.73 -8.11
N ARG A 275 20.84 -21.64 -9.10
CA ARG A 275 21.83 -20.57 -9.24
C ARG A 275 21.50 -19.68 -10.44
N TYR A 276 21.41 -18.39 -10.19
CA TYR A 276 21.09 -17.39 -11.22
C TYR A 276 21.64 -16.02 -10.85
N SER A 277 21.57 -15.09 -11.80
CA SER A 277 21.91 -13.68 -11.61
C SER A 277 20.69 -12.82 -11.88
N ASP A 278 20.36 -11.94 -10.94
CA ASP A 278 19.30 -10.95 -11.08
C ASP A 278 19.74 -9.65 -10.42
N VAL A 279 19.32 -8.51 -10.98
CA VAL A 279 19.73 -7.15 -10.57
C VAL A 279 21.25 -6.98 -10.30
N GLY A 280 22.09 -7.69 -11.06
CA GLY A 280 23.54 -7.65 -10.93
C GLY A 280 24.13 -8.43 -9.75
N ALA A 281 23.34 -9.27 -9.08
CA ALA A 281 23.76 -10.12 -7.98
C ALA A 281 23.57 -11.61 -8.32
N ILE A 282 24.63 -12.39 -8.11
CA ILE A 282 24.56 -13.85 -8.20
C ILE A 282 24.00 -14.40 -6.89
N VAL A 283 23.08 -15.35 -6.97
CA VAL A 283 22.48 -15.99 -5.80
C VAL A 283 22.30 -17.48 -6.02
N SER A 284 22.25 -18.24 -4.93
CA SER A 284 21.86 -19.64 -4.91
C SER A 284 20.73 -19.81 -3.90
N THR A 285 19.61 -20.37 -4.33
CA THR A 285 18.38 -20.45 -3.52
C THR A 285 17.71 -21.79 -3.74
N HIS A 286 17.21 -22.41 -2.68
CA HIS A 286 16.38 -23.60 -2.78
C HIS A 286 14.98 -23.18 -3.23
N MET A 287 14.50 -23.76 -4.32
CA MET A 287 13.24 -23.37 -4.96
C MET A 287 12.39 -24.58 -5.29
N LEU A 288 11.07 -24.37 -5.29
CA LEU A 288 10.09 -25.31 -5.82
C LEU A 288 9.27 -24.59 -6.89
N ASN A 289 9.87 -24.39 -8.06
CA ASN A 289 9.25 -23.62 -9.13
C ASN A 289 8.28 -24.50 -9.94
N PRO A 290 7.06 -24.02 -10.24
CA PRO A 290 6.15 -24.76 -11.10
C PRO A 290 6.68 -24.68 -12.54
N ASP A 291 6.49 -25.76 -13.30
CA ASP A 291 6.69 -25.67 -14.75
C ASP A 291 5.66 -24.73 -15.38
N LYS A 292 5.91 -24.34 -16.64
CA LYS A 292 5.05 -23.44 -17.42
C LYS A 292 3.59 -23.90 -17.46
N THR A 293 3.37 -25.21 -17.62
CA THR A 293 2.04 -25.80 -17.75
C THR A 293 1.30 -25.75 -16.41
N LYS A 294 1.95 -26.12 -15.32
CA LYS A 294 1.40 -26.06 -13.96
C LYS A 294 1.03 -24.62 -13.58
N LEU A 295 1.92 -23.66 -13.84
CA LEU A 295 1.65 -22.25 -13.56
C LEU A 295 0.47 -21.71 -14.40
N ALA A 296 0.41 -22.07 -15.69
CA ALA A 296 -0.71 -21.68 -16.55
C ALA A 296 -2.05 -22.28 -16.07
N ARG A 297 -2.06 -23.55 -15.64
CA ARG A 297 -3.24 -24.20 -15.04
C ARG A 297 -3.69 -23.47 -13.79
N TRP A 298 -2.77 -23.17 -12.87
CA TRP A 298 -3.10 -22.43 -11.65
C TRP A 298 -3.70 -21.05 -11.94
N ILE A 299 -3.15 -20.31 -12.92
CA ILE A 299 -3.67 -18.99 -13.33
C ILE A 299 -5.07 -19.10 -13.93
N ALA A 300 -5.28 -20.04 -14.86
CA ALA A 300 -6.58 -20.25 -15.49
C ALA A 300 -7.64 -20.68 -14.46
N THR A 301 -7.29 -21.59 -13.54
CA THR A 301 -8.14 -22.00 -12.42
C THR A 301 -8.46 -20.84 -11.49
N ALA A 302 -7.48 -20.01 -11.13
CA ALA A 302 -7.69 -18.84 -10.28
C ALA A 302 -8.71 -17.86 -10.87
N CYS A 303 -8.69 -17.64 -12.19
CA CYS A 303 -9.69 -16.79 -12.86
C CYS A 303 -11.09 -17.40 -12.86
N ARG A 304 -11.20 -18.74 -12.94
CA ARG A 304 -12.48 -19.44 -12.77
C ARG A 304 -12.97 -19.38 -11.33
N ASP A 305 -12.09 -19.55 -10.35
CA ASP A 305 -12.42 -19.49 -8.92
C ASP A 305 -12.88 -18.09 -8.52
N ALA A 306 -12.29 -17.04 -9.12
CA ALA A 306 -12.79 -15.69 -9.00
C ALA A 306 -14.18 -15.54 -9.66
N GLY A 307 -14.52 -16.37 -10.64
CA GLY A 307 -15.71 -16.23 -11.49
C GLY A 307 -15.61 -15.00 -12.38
N ALA A 308 -14.41 -14.68 -12.89
CA ALA A 308 -14.18 -13.52 -13.73
C ALA A 308 -14.99 -13.63 -15.03
N LYS A 309 -15.81 -12.61 -15.32
CA LYS A 309 -16.57 -12.51 -16.58
C LYS A 309 -15.63 -12.28 -17.76
N LYS A 310 -14.57 -11.50 -17.56
CA LYS A 310 -13.51 -11.25 -18.56
C LYS A 310 -12.28 -12.12 -18.25
N GLY A 311 -12.42 -13.43 -18.39
CA GLY A 311 -11.38 -14.40 -18.00
C GLY A 311 -10.00 -14.14 -18.62
N VAL A 312 -9.92 -13.74 -19.89
CA VAL A 312 -8.65 -13.38 -20.57
C VAL A 312 -7.96 -12.19 -19.87
N ALA A 313 -8.71 -11.15 -19.53
CA ALA A 313 -8.17 -9.98 -18.81
C ALA A 313 -7.72 -10.35 -17.39
N CYS A 314 -8.42 -11.29 -16.72
CA CYS A 314 -7.97 -11.85 -15.46
C CYS A 314 -6.64 -12.60 -15.60
N VAL A 315 -6.47 -13.41 -16.65
CA VAL A 315 -5.21 -14.12 -16.91
C VAL A 315 -4.08 -13.10 -17.14
N ASP A 316 -4.29 -12.09 -17.97
CA ASP A 316 -3.29 -11.04 -18.22
C ASP A 316 -2.91 -10.30 -16.93
N TYR A 317 -3.88 -10.01 -16.06
CA TYR A 317 -3.64 -9.43 -14.75
C TYR A 317 -2.76 -10.34 -13.87
N LEU A 318 -3.11 -11.61 -13.71
CA LEU A 318 -2.36 -12.53 -12.86
C LEU A 318 -0.96 -12.81 -13.40
N VAL A 319 -0.78 -12.91 -14.72
CA VAL A 319 0.54 -13.05 -15.34
C VAL A 319 1.40 -11.83 -15.01
N LYS A 320 0.86 -10.61 -15.14
CA LYS A 320 1.59 -9.38 -14.80
C LYS A 320 1.96 -9.34 -13.31
N GLU A 321 1.02 -9.67 -12.43
CA GLU A 321 1.26 -9.73 -10.98
C GLU A 321 2.38 -10.73 -10.67
N ILE A 322 2.34 -11.94 -11.22
CA ILE A 322 3.36 -12.98 -10.98
C ILE A 322 4.72 -12.57 -11.54
N GLN A 323 4.77 -11.96 -12.73
CA GLN A 323 6.03 -11.46 -13.30
C GLN A 323 6.66 -10.37 -12.44
N THR A 324 5.85 -9.43 -11.96
CA THR A 324 6.32 -8.32 -11.11
C THR A 324 6.69 -8.80 -9.71
N ALA A 325 5.86 -9.66 -9.14
CA ALA A 325 5.99 -10.15 -7.79
C ALA A 325 7.11 -11.17 -7.64
N SER A 326 7.41 -11.93 -8.70
CA SER A 326 8.19 -13.16 -8.51
C SER A 326 9.22 -13.52 -9.55
N SER A 327 9.70 -12.55 -10.34
CA SER A 327 10.67 -12.78 -11.41
C SER A 327 10.30 -14.03 -12.22
N MET A 328 9.06 -14.06 -12.74
CA MET A 328 8.53 -15.15 -13.59
C MET A 328 8.09 -16.43 -12.85
N GLY A 329 7.51 -16.32 -11.65
CA GLY A 329 6.84 -17.44 -10.98
C GLY A 329 7.70 -18.20 -9.98
N VAL A 330 8.77 -17.58 -9.49
CA VAL A 330 9.71 -18.21 -8.55
C VAL A 330 9.07 -18.35 -7.17
N PHE A 331 9.17 -19.56 -6.60
CA PHE A 331 8.80 -19.86 -5.23
C PHE A 331 10.04 -20.30 -4.42
N PRO A 332 10.66 -19.38 -3.65
CA PRO A 332 11.81 -19.69 -2.81
C PRO A 332 11.37 -20.51 -1.60
N VAL A 333 11.87 -21.74 -1.48
CA VAL A 333 11.71 -22.58 -0.29
C VAL A 333 12.59 -22.06 0.84
N SER A 334 13.86 -21.77 0.55
CA SER A 334 14.75 -21.06 1.47
C SER A 334 15.97 -20.47 0.75
N GLY A 335 16.47 -19.36 1.32
CA GLY A 335 17.67 -18.68 0.84
C GLY A 335 17.37 -17.26 0.39
N TYR A 336 18.34 -16.63 -0.24
CA TYR A 336 18.24 -15.22 -0.62
C TYR A 336 17.58 -15.04 -2.00
N ILE A 337 16.91 -13.90 -2.17
CA ILE A 337 16.48 -13.38 -3.47
C ILE A 337 16.95 -11.92 -3.54
N PRO A 338 17.72 -11.52 -4.57
CA PRO A 338 18.08 -10.14 -4.79
C PRO A 338 16.90 -9.38 -5.40
N GLU A 339 16.51 -8.26 -4.80
CA GLU A 339 15.45 -7.38 -5.32
C GLU A 339 15.87 -5.90 -5.21
N PRO A 340 15.40 -5.04 -6.11
CA PRO A 340 15.61 -3.60 -5.97
C PRO A 340 14.76 -3.05 -4.82
N ALA A 341 15.35 -2.24 -3.94
CA ALA A 341 14.61 -1.57 -2.86
C ALA A 341 15.20 -0.20 -2.56
N GLY A 342 14.41 0.86 -2.74
CA GLY A 342 14.81 2.23 -2.40
C GLY A 342 16.02 2.71 -3.21
N ASP A 343 17.18 2.76 -2.57
CA ASP A 343 18.44 3.34 -3.06
C ASP A 343 19.40 2.32 -3.68
N GLY A 344 19.03 1.03 -3.73
CA GLY A 344 19.90 0.00 -4.29
C GLY A 344 19.25 -1.36 -4.41
N ASN A 345 20.09 -2.37 -4.64
CA ASN A 345 19.68 -3.78 -4.67
C ASN A 345 20.00 -4.44 -3.34
N TYR A 346 19.09 -5.26 -2.84
CA TYR A 346 19.20 -5.92 -1.56
C TYR A 346 18.86 -7.41 -1.65
N CYS A 347 19.57 -8.21 -0.87
CA CYS A 347 19.33 -9.63 -0.69
C CYS A 347 18.29 -9.83 0.44
N PHE A 348 17.10 -10.26 0.06
CA PHE A 348 16.02 -10.60 0.97
C PHE A 348 16.08 -12.09 1.31
N LEU A 349 16.12 -12.42 2.59
CA LEU A 349 16.06 -13.81 3.05
C LEU A 349 14.62 -14.31 2.95
N PHE A 350 14.40 -15.41 2.22
CA PHE A 350 13.11 -16.06 2.08
C PHE A 350 13.07 -17.39 2.83
N ARG A 351 11.87 -17.73 3.31
CA ARG A 351 11.48 -19.06 3.74
C ARG A 351 10.02 -19.29 3.34
N ASP A 352 9.72 -20.47 2.82
CA ASP A 352 8.36 -20.88 2.46
C ASP A 352 7.61 -19.85 1.60
N GLY A 353 8.31 -19.26 0.62
CA GLY A 353 7.73 -18.28 -0.29
C GLY A 353 7.50 -16.89 0.31
N VAL A 354 7.98 -16.61 1.53
CA VAL A 354 7.81 -15.32 2.21
C VAL A 354 9.16 -14.77 2.68
N THR A 355 9.36 -13.47 2.57
CA THR A 355 10.54 -12.82 3.15
C THR A 355 10.49 -12.87 4.68
N ILE A 356 11.58 -13.28 5.31
CA ILE A 356 11.70 -13.39 6.78
C ILE A 356 12.85 -12.54 7.34
N THR A 357 12.87 -12.42 8.66
CA THR A 357 14.06 -12.02 9.42
C THR A 357 14.37 -13.07 10.48
N THR A 358 15.65 -13.27 10.77
CA THR A 358 16.14 -14.14 11.85
C THR A 358 16.97 -13.33 12.85
N ALA A 359 17.47 -13.97 13.91
CA ALA A 359 18.36 -13.31 14.87
C ALA A 359 19.68 -12.86 14.22
N ARG A 360 20.29 -13.71 13.37
CA ARG A 360 21.52 -13.35 12.62
C ARG A 360 21.23 -12.45 11.42
N ARG A 361 20.00 -12.47 10.89
CA ARG A 361 19.57 -11.67 9.72
C ARG A 361 18.33 -10.81 10.05
N PRO A 362 18.48 -9.76 10.88
CA PRO A 362 17.36 -8.91 11.29
C PRO A 362 16.89 -7.93 10.20
N LYS A 363 17.66 -7.77 9.11
CA LYS A 363 17.37 -6.89 7.99
C LYS A 363 17.96 -7.43 6.69
N GLN A 364 17.45 -6.94 5.56
CA GLN A 364 18.07 -7.18 4.26
C GLN A 364 19.46 -6.53 4.17
N LEU A 365 20.34 -7.11 3.37
CA LEU A 365 21.71 -6.63 3.17
C LEU A 365 21.96 -6.40 1.67
N PRO A 366 22.79 -5.41 1.29
CA PRO A 366 23.20 -5.29 -0.10
C PRO A 366 24.04 -6.53 -0.51
N PRO A 367 24.07 -6.89 -1.80
CA PRO A 367 24.99 -7.90 -2.31
C PRO A 367 26.44 -7.56 -1.96
N ALA A 368 27.19 -8.57 -1.51
CA ALA A 368 28.62 -8.47 -1.23
C ALA A 368 29.41 -9.17 -2.34
N SER A 369 30.46 -8.52 -2.85
CA SER A 369 31.30 -9.08 -3.92
C SER A 369 30.51 -9.56 -5.17
N GLY A 370 29.40 -8.89 -5.48
CA GLY A 370 28.54 -9.24 -6.61
C GLY A 370 27.57 -10.39 -6.37
N GLY A 371 27.37 -10.83 -5.12
CA GLY A 371 26.41 -11.88 -4.79
C GLY A 371 25.69 -11.72 -3.46
N CYS A 372 24.61 -12.47 -3.29
CA CYS A 372 24.00 -12.67 -1.99
C CYS A 372 24.73 -13.78 -1.22
N ASP A 373 24.52 -13.83 0.09
CA ASP A 373 25.02 -14.93 0.91
C ASP A 373 24.45 -16.28 0.42
N SER A 374 25.26 -17.33 0.53
CA SER A 374 24.91 -18.70 0.15
C SER A 374 24.31 -19.50 1.29
N ASP A 375 24.51 -19.08 2.55
CA ASP A 375 23.82 -19.68 3.68
C ASP A 375 22.32 -19.33 3.62
N ASP A 376 21.45 -20.33 3.63
CA ASP A 376 20.00 -20.12 3.58
C ASP A 376 19.36 -19.95 4.95
N HIS A 377 20.17 -20.00 6.02
CA HIS A 377 19.76 -19.80 7.41
C HIS A 377 18.60 -20.70 7.84
N SER A 378 18.45 -21.89 7.24
CA SER A 378 17.37 -22.84 7.55
C SER A 378 17.42 -23.37 8.98
N ASP A 379 18.59 -23.32 9.64
CA ASP A 379 18.83 -23.69 11.03
C ASP A 379 18.28 -22.67 12.06
N GLU A 380 17.93 -21.46 11.64
CA GLU A 380 17.40 -20.42 12.53
C GLU A 380 15.87 -20.36 12.56
N ALA A 381 15.31 -20.05 13.72
CA ALA A 381 13.90 -19.69 13.82
C ALA A 381 13.62 -18.35 13.11
N ALA A 382 12.54 -18.29 12.32
CA ALA A 382 12.04 -17.03 11.81
C ALA A 382 11.47 -16.20 12.98
N LEU A 383 11.84 -14.92 13.04
CA LEU A 383 11.32 -13.97 14.03
C LEU A 383 10.19 -13.10 13.47
N LYS A 384 10.19 -12.89 12.15
CA LYS A 384 9.17 -12.09 11.46
C LYS A 384 8.96 -12.63 10.06
N ALA A 385 7.70 -12.70 9.62
CA ALA A 385 7.33 -12.99 8.24
C ALA A 385 6.64 -11.78 7.60
N ARG A 386 7.15 -11.29 6.46
CA ARG A 386 6.61 -10.11 5.77
C ARG A 386 5.23 -10.37 5.15
N LYS A 387 4.66 -9.34 4.52
CA LYS A 387 3.28 -9.32 4.02
C LYS A 387 3.03 -10.25 2.84
N PHE A 388 3.99 -10.36 1.91
CA PHE A 388 3.78 -10.96 0.60
C PHE A 388 4.24 -12.41 0.54
N ALA A 389 3.34 -13.30 0.14
CA ALA A 389 3.61 -14.66 -0.26
C ALA A 389 3.80 -14.75 -1.78
N ARG A 390 4.84 -15.46 -2.21
CA ARG A 390 5.03 -15.89 -3.59
C ARG A 390 3.97 -16.93 -3.96
N VAL A 391 3.59 -17.05 -5.23
CA VAL A 391 4.16 -16.41 -6.43
C VAL A 391 3.43 -15.13 -6.87
N ALA A 392 2.24 -14.84 -6.35
CA ALA A 392 1.39 -13.75 -6.85
C ALA A 392 1.32 -12.51 -5.92
N SER A 393 2.29 -12.35 -5.01
CA SER A 393 2.22 -11.36 -3.92
C SER A 393 0.90 -11.44 -3.17
N THR A 394 0.50 -12.66 -2.83
CA THR A 394 -0.71 -12.93 -2.06
C THR A 394 -0.46 -12.51 -0.62
N THR A 395 -1.44 -11.84 0.00
CA THR A 395 -1.32 -11.33 1.35
C THR A 395 -2.30 -12.08 2.24
N ARG A 396 -2.11 -11.94 3.55
CA ARG A 396 -3.07 -12.42 4.56
C ARG A 396 -4.49 -11.91 4.30
N TYR A 397 -4.61 -10.64 3.88
CA TYR A 397 -5.89 -10.06 3.45
C TYR A 397 -6.49 -10.80 2.26
N HIS A 398 -5.73 -11.02 1.17
CA HIS A 398 -6.22 -11.76 0.00
C HIS A 398 -6.73 -13.15 0.39
N TYR A 399 -5.97 -13.86 1.24
CA TYR A 399 -6.36 -15.18 1.76
C TYR A 399 -7.69 -15.14 2.52
N ARG A 400 -7.84 -14.19 3.47
CA ARG A 400 -9.09 -14.01 4.24
C ARG A 400 -10.29 -13.67 3.35
N VAL A 401 -10.11 -12.77 2.39
CA VAL A 401 -11.17 -12.39 1.44
C VAL A 401 -11.66 -13.56 0.62
N ALA A 402 -10.77 -14.48 0.29
CA ALA A 402 -11.09 -15.69 -0.45
C ALA A 402 -11.70 -16.80 0.40
N GLY A 403 -12.02 -16.53 1.68
CA GLY A 403 -12.61 -17.50 2.60
C GLY A 403 -11.58 -18.41 3.28
N GLY A 404 -10.32 -18.01 3.32
CA GLY A 404 -9.28 -18.72 4.08
C GLY A 404 -9.64 -18.84 5.57
N LEU A 405 -9.52 -20.04 6.13
CA LEU A 405 -9.99 -20.38 7.48
C LEU A 405 -8.87 -20.45 8.51
N GLU A 406 -7.63 -20.63 8.08
CA GLU A 406 -6.49 -20.73 9.00
C GLU A 406 -6.10 -19.35 9.54
N ASP A 407 -5.69 -19.31 10.81
CA ASP A 407 -5.22 -18.06 11.42
C ASP A 407 -3.82 -17.73 10.91
N VAL A 408 -3.76 -16.69 10.08
CA VAL A 408 -2.55 -16.20 9.43
C VAL A 408 -1.84 -15.10 10.23
N GLY A 409 -2.38 -14.70 11.39
CA GLY A 409 -1.88 -13.59 12.20
C GLY A 409 -1.89 -12.25 11.48
N GLU A 410 -1.16 -11.27 12.01
CA GLU A 410 -1.01 -9.94 11.39
C GLU A 410 0.33 -9.77 10.68
N ASP A 411 0.56 -8.62 10.06
CA ASP A 411 1.82 -8.36 9.34
C ASP A 411 3.03 -8.46 10.27
N GLY A 412 3.93 -9.39 9.95
CA GLY A 412 5.07 -9.76 10.77
C GLY A 412 4.92 -11.11 11.46
N ASP A 413 3.72 -11.67 11.55
CA ASP A 413 3.46 -12.92 12.24
C ASP A 413 3.97 -14.13 11.45
N VAL A 414 4.77 -14.98 12.11
CA VAL A 414 5.43 -16.14 11.51
C VAL A 414 4.48 -17.26 11.13
N ARG A 415 3.25 -17.28 11.68
CA ARG A 415 2.20 -18.26 11.29
C ARG A 415 1.88 -18.23 9.80
N TRP A 416 2.15 -17.10 9.14
CA TRP A 416 1.97 -17.00 7.69
C TRP A 416 2.88 -17.93 6.90
N LEU A 417 4.05 -18.29 7.41
CA LEU A 417 4.97 -19.23 6.74
C LEU A 417 4.34 -20.61 6.62
N ASP A 418 3.77 -21.13 7.71
CA ASP A 418 3.16 -22.46 7.73
C ASP A 418 1.95 -22.54 6.80
N VAL A 419 1.12 -21.51 6.79
CA VAL A 419 -0.05 -21.45 5.89
C VAL A 419 0.41 -21.38 4.43
N VAL A 420 1.38 -20.53 4.09
CA VAL A 420 1.88 -20.43 2.71
C VAL A 420 2.51 -21.74 2.25
N ARG A 421 3.35 -22.37 3.09
CA ARG A 421 3.96 -23.68 2.82
C ARG A 421 2.89 -24.72 2.52
N LYS A 422 1.93 -24.90 3.43
CA LYS A 422 0.84 -25.87 3.30
C LYS A 422 0.03 -25.66 2.02
N LEU A 423 -0.40 -24.43 1.75
CA LEU A 423 -1.19 -24.11 0.55
C LEU A 423 -0.41 -24.36 -0.75
N TYR A 424 0.90 -24.14 -0.74
CA TYR A 424 1.74 -24.40 -1.91
C TYR A 424 1.99 -25.89 -2.12
N GLN A 425 2.18 -26.65 -1.03
CA GLN A 425 2.28 -28.12 -1.06
C GLN A 425 1.00 -28.76 -1.62
N GLU A 426 -0.18 -28.34 -1.13
CA GLU A 426 -1.47 -28.78 -1.64
C GLU A 426 -1.67 -28.44 -3.13
N ALA A 427 -1.16 -27.27 -3.55
CA ALA A 427 -1.23 -26.86 -4.95
C ALA A 427 -0.35 -27.74 -5.86
N TRP A 428 0.73 -28.34 -5.35
CA TRP A 428 1.73 -29.02 -6.17
C TRP A 428 1.15 -30.19 -6.97
N THR A 429 0.23 -30.94 -6.37
CA THR A 429 -0.47 -32.08 -7.00
C THR A 429 -1.86 -31.70 -7.53
N SER A 430 -2.13 -30.41 -7.70
CA SER A 430 -3.45 -29.88 -8.05
C SER A 430 -3.39 -28.90 -9.22
N ASP A 431 -4.49 -28.79 -9.95
CA ASP A 431 -4.70 -27.73 -10.97
C ASP A 431 -5.12 -26.39 -10.33
N ARG A 432 -5.30 -26.35 -9.01
CA ARG A 432 -5.65 -25.17 -8.22
C ARG A 432 -4.50 -24.78 -7.30
N ASN A 433 -4.16 -23.49 -7.30
CA ASN A 433 -3.32 -22.88 -6.27
C ASN A 433 -4.13 -21.83 -5.51
N GLN A 434 -4.37 -22.06 -4.22
CA GLN A 434 -5.25 -21.20 -3.42
C GLN A 434 -4.65 -19.81 -3.20
N LEU A 435 -3.32 -19.66 -3.17
CA LEU A 435 -2.68 -18.34 -3.05
C LEU A 435 -2.97 -17.49 -4.30
N ILE A 436 -2.85 -18.06 -5.50
CA ILE A 436 -3.14 -17.36 -6.76
C ILE A 436 -4.65 -17.09 -6.89
N SER A 437 -5.48 -18.07 -6.51
CA SER A 437 -6.94 -17.93 -6.50
C SER A 437 -7.40 -16.82 -5.56
N ALA A 438 -6.79 -16.74 -4.37
CA ALA A 438 -7.09 -15.70 -3.40
C ALA A 438 -6.75 -14.30 -3.93
N LYS A 439 -5.62 -14.16 -4.65
CA LYS A 439 -5.26 -12.93 -5.35
C LYS A 439 -6.31 -12.54 -6.39
N ALA A 440 -6.75 -13.48 -7.22
CA ALA A 440 -7.76 -13.25 -8.26
C ALA A 440 -9.14 -12.87 -7.66
N ILE A 441 -9.59 -13.60 -6.64
CA ILE A 441 -10.85 -13.34 -5.95
C ILE A 441 -10.83 -11.95 -5.32
N ALA A 442 -9.75 -11.58 -4.64
CA ALA A 442 -9.61 -10.25 -4.05
C ALA A 442 -9.57 -9.15 -5.12
N ALA A 443 -8.85 -9.37 -6.22
CA ALA A 443 -8.81 -8.44 -7.35
C ALA A 443 -10.20 -8.24 -7.97
N LYS A 444 -10.99 -9.30 -8.14
CA LYS A 444 -12.37 -9.23 -8.64
C LYS A 444 -13.31 -8.54 -7.66
N LYS A 445 -13.28 -8.94 -6.39
CA LYS A 445 -14.10 -8.31 -5.33
C LYS A 445 -13.86 -6.81 -5.28
N ALA A 446 -12.61 -6.42 -5.53
CA ALA A 446 -12.21 -5.04 -5.54
C ALA A 446 -12.31 -4.39 -6.96
N GLY A 447 -12.84 -5.09 -7.96
CA GLY A 447 -13.14 -4.55 -9.30
C GLY A 447 -11.92 -4.22 -10.17
N VAL A 448 -10.75 -4.78 -9.88
CA VAL A 448 -9.56 -4.69 -10.77
C VAL A 448 -9.73 -5.58 -12.00
N ILE A 449 -10.47 -6.67 -11.82
CA ILE A 449 -10.89 -7.58 -12.90
C ILE A 449 -12.41 -7.78 -12.78
N GLU A 450 -13.08 -7.97 -13.92
CA GLU A 450 -14.54 -8.11 -14.01
C GLU A 450 -14.99 -9.57 -14.11
#